data_AF-A0A7S0HCC5-F1
#
_entry.id   AF-A0A7S0HCC5-F1
#
_cell.length_a   1.000
_cell.length_b   1.000
_cell.length_c   1.000
_cell.angle_alpha   90.00
_cell.angle_beta   90.00
_cell.angle_gamma   90.00
#
_symmetry.space_group_name_H-M   'P 1'
#
loop_
_entity.id
_entity.type
_entity.pdbx_description
1 polymer ?
#
loop_
_entity_poly.entity_id
_entity_poly.type
_entity_poly.pdbx_seq_one_letter_code
_entity_poly.pdbx_strand_id
1 'polypeptide(L)'
;ADAFEGGGTAFWPDSHHGGATGLQSGSGVDENDRRHWLPHTLALSPPAGTAIIFGGNVTHAGLPVTSGTRHLFVMSFNLVRKRPGAFEPPPPPPPPEDVDE
;
A
#
# COMPACT_ATOMS: atom_id res chain seq x y z
N ALA A 1 10.55 -24.03 -12.67
CA ALA A 1 11.26 -23.91 -11.39
C ALA A 1 11.18 -22.44 -10.98
N ASP A 2 10.88 -22.17 -9.71
CA ASP A 2 10.83 -20.80 -9.20
C ASP A 2 12.26 -20.22 -9.12
N ALA A 3 12.40 -18.92 -9.38
CA ALA A 3 13.71 -18.24 -9.41
C ALA A 3 14.31 -17.97 -8.01
N PHE A 4 13.57 -18.28 -6.94
CA PHE A 4 13.96 -18.12 -5.54
C PHE A 4 13.18 -19.10 -4.65
N GLU A 5 13.66 -19.31 -3.43
CA GLU A 5 12.99 -20.09 -2.39
C GLU A 5 12.73 -19.25 -1.13
N GLY A 6 11.72 -19.64 -0.34
CA GLY A 6 11.27 -18.88 0.82
C GLY A 6 10.53 -17.59 0.40
N GLY A 7 10.64 -16.56 1.23
CA GLY A 7 9.97 -15.28 0.99
C GLY A 7 8.49 -15.28 1.35
N GLY A 8 7.76 -14.34 0.74
CA GLY A 8 6.38 -14.02 1.05
C GLY A 8 6.23 -12.67 1.77
N THR A 9 4.99 -12.33 2.09
CA THR A 9 4.63 -11.12 2.84
C THR A 9 3.77 -11.54 4.03
N ALA A 10 4.25 -11.26 5.24
CA ALA A 10 3.54 -11.51 6.49
C ALA A 10 2.69 -10.30 6.89
N PHE A 11 1.58 -10.54 7.58
CA PHE A 11 0.60 -9.53 8.01
C PHE A 11 0.19 -9.73 9.48
N TRP A 12 -0.02 -8.61 10.18
CA TRP A 12 -0.45 -8.55 11.59
C TRP A 12 -1.73 -7.71 11.72
N PRO A 13 -2.80 -8.23 12.36
CA PRO A 13 -4.10 -7.58 12.41
C PRO A 13 -4.23 -6.55 13.54
N ASP A 14 -3.47 -6.72 14.62
CA ASP A 14 -3.69 -6.00 15.89
C ASP A 14 -2.75 -4.83 16.14
N SER A 15 -1.96 -4.40 15.16
CA SER A 15 -1.15 -3.17 15.27
C SER A 15 -1.99 -1.88 15.19
N HIS A 16 -3.33 -1.99 15.10
CA HIS A 16 -4.25 -0.87 14.86
C HIS A 16 -5.02 -0.36 16.07
N HIS A 17 -4.64 -0.70 17.31
CA HIS A 17 -5.27 -0.08 18.47
C HIS A 17 -4.87 1.38 18.73
N GLY A 18 -4.07 2.00 17.86
CA GLY A 18 -3.89 3.46 17.80
C GLY A 18 -4.85 4.09 16.80
N GLY A 19 -6.06 4.45 17.24
CA GLY A 19 -7.10 5.05 16.41
C GLY A 19 -6.64 6.29 15.63
N ALA A 20 -7.32 6.57 14.52
CA ALA A 20 -7.13 7.71 13.64
C ALA A 20 -7.43 9.10 14.27
N THR A 21 -7.38 9.19 15.60
CA THR A 21 -7.41 10.43 16.36
C THR A 21 -5.99 10.69 16.85
N GLY A 22 -5.34 11.71 16.27
CA GLY A 22 -4.04 12.19 16.75
C GLY A 22 -4.06 12.40 18.28
N LEU A 23 -2.90 12.12 18.89
CA LEU A 23 -2.62 12.01 20.33
C LEU A 23 -3.00 10.67 20.98
N GLN A 24 -2.09 9.69 20.91
CA GLN A 24 -1.54 9.08 22.13
C GLN A 24 -0.03 8.86 21.96
N SER A 25 0.74 9.68 22.67
CA SER A 25 2.09 9.33 23.12
C SER A 25 2.03 8.11 24.05
N GLY A 26 3.04 7.24 23.99
CA GLY A 26 3.48 6.51 25.18
C GLY A 26 3.20 5.02 25.23
N SER A 27 3.81 4.25 24.34
CA SER A 27 4.57 3.08 24.79
C SER A 27 5.83 3.01 23.93
N GLY A 28 6.99 3.11 24.57
CA GLY A 28 8.31 3.02 23.91
C GLY A 28 8.59 1.59 23.46
N VAL A 29 7.72 1.03 22.62
CA VAL A 29 8.02 -0.17 21.86
C VAL A 29 8.94 0.32 20.75
N ASP A 30 10.24 0.08 20.92
CA ASP A 30 11.19 0.25 19.84
C ASP A 30 10.63 -0.51 18.62
N GLU A 31 10.37 0.17 17.50
CA GLU A 31 9.92 -0.48 16.27
C GLU A 31 10.93 -1.55 15.82
N ASN A 32 12.18 -1.48 16.29
CA ASN A 32 13.19 -2.51 16.10
C ASN A 32 13.13 -3.67 17.12
N ASP A 33 12.30 -3.65 18.16
CA ASP A 33 12.12 -4.80 19.05
C ASP A 33 11.27 -5.88 18.37
N ARG A 34 11.95 -6.63 17.49
CA ARG A 34 11.43 -7.73 16.67
C ARG A 34 10.79 -8.85 17.48
N ARG A 35 10.98 -8.91 18.80
CA ARG A 35 10.46 -9.99 19.65
C ARG A 35 8.95 -9.92 19.84
N HIS A 36 8.34 -8.75 19.67
CA HIS A 36 6.89 -8.58 19.78
C HIS A 36 6.12 -8.81 18.48
N TRP A 37 6.82 -8.97 17.35
CA TRP A 37 6.21 -9.13 16.03
C TRP A 37 5.96 -10.60 15.67
N LEU A 38 5.92 -11.51 16.63
CA LEU A 38 5.66 -12.93 16.37
C LEU A 38 4.55 -13.47 17.26
N PRO A 39 3.67 -14.36 16.74
CA PRO A 39 3.59 -14.80 15.34
C PRO A 39 2.83 -13.81 14.45
N HIS A 40 3.16 -13.76 13.15
CA HIS A 40 2.26 -13.18 12.16
C HIS A 40 1.00 -14.03 12.03
N THR A 41 -0.12 -13.43 11.63
CA THR A 41 -1.40 -14.16 11.52
C THR A 41 -1.68 -14.66 10.11
N LEU A 42 -1.04 -14.05 9.11
CA LEU A 42 -1.20 -14.41 7.71
C LEU A 42 0.13 -14.21 6.99
N ALA A 43 0.50 -15.15 6.13
CA ALA A 43 1.60 -15.02 5.19
C ALA A 43 1.13 -15.36 3.78
N LEU A 44 1.40 -14.47 2.82
CA LEU A 44 1.07 -14.66 1.41
C LEU A 44 2.34 -14.85 0.59
N SER A 45 2.37 -15.91 -0.22
CA SER A 45 3.43 -16.16 -1.21
C SER A 45 2.79 -16.42 -2.58
N PRO A 46 2.24 -15.38 -3.23
CA PRO A 46 1.56 -15.55 -4.50
C PRO A 46 2.58 -15.78 -5.64
N PRO A 47 2.16 -16.45 -6.74
CA PRO A 47 3.00 -16.63 -7.92
C PRO A 47 3.45 -15.30 -8.56
N ALA A 48 4.54 -15.35 -9.33
CA ALA A 48 5.02 -14.20 -10.10
C ALA A 48 3.93 -13.64 -11.03
N GLY A 49 3.86 -12.31 -11.15
CA GLY A 49 2.81 -11.61 -11.89
C GLY A 49 1.53 -11.34 -11.10
N THR A 50 1.47 -11.73 -9.82
CA THR A 50 0.33 -11.44 -8.93
C THR A 50 0.60 -10.22 -8.06
N ALA A 51 -0.38 -9.31 -7.96
CA ALA A 51 -0.33 -8.18 -7.03
C ALA A 51 -1.09 -8.50 -5.73
N ILE A 52 -0.59 -7.98 -4.60
CA ILE A 52 -1.30 -7.94 -3.31
C ILE A 52 -1.64 -6.49 -3.02
N ILE A 53 -2.91 -6.20 -2.72
CA ILE A 53 -3.39 -4.87 -2.35
C ILE A 53 -3.87 -4.92 -0.90
N PHE A 54 -3.40 -3.99 -0.08
CA PHE A 54 -3.79 -3.86 1.33
C PHE A 54 -3.83 -2.38 1.73
N GLY A 55 -4.57 -2.07 2.80
CA GLY A 55 -4.66 -0.71 3.31
C GLY A 55 -3.32 -0.22 3.85
N GLY A 56 -3.01 1.07 3.66
CA GLY A 56 -1.74 1.67 4.10
C GLY A 56 -1.54 1.67 5.62
N ASN A 57 -2.58 1.37 6.39
CA ASN A 57 -2.45 1.15 7.82
C ASN A 57 -1.92 -0.24 8.15
N VAL A 58 -2.16 -1.28 7.33
CA VAL A 58 -1.83 -2.68 7.66
C VAL A 58 -0.33 -2.89 7.91
N THR A 59 0.01 -3.41 9.09
CA THR A 59 1.37 -3.88 9.37
C THR A 59 1.67 -5.12 8.53
N HIS A 60 2.79 -5.06 7.83
CA HIS A 60 3.29 -6.16 7.03
C HIS A 60 4.81 -6.12 6.94
N ALA A 61 5.41 -7.26 6.58
CA ALA A 61 6.85 -7.36 6.37
C ALA A 61 7.17 -8.46 5.36
N GLY A 62 8.27 -8.31 4.62
CA GLY A 62 8.82 -9.39 3.80
C GLY A 62 9.37 -10.50 4.67
N LEU A 63 9.08 -11.76 4.31
CA LEU A 63 9.69 -12.92 4.93
C LEU A 63 11.07 -13.23 4.30
N PRO A 64 11.98 -13.94 5.01
CA PRO A 64 13.31 -14.25 4.50
C PRO A 64 13.27 -15.08 3.22
N VAL A 65 14.02 -14.65 2.21
CA VAL A 65 14.35 -15.45 1.02
C VAL A 65 15.55 -16.33 1.38
N THR A 66 15.43 -17.64 1.23
CA THR A 66 16.46 -18.60 1.63
C THR A 66 17.41 -18.98 0.49
N SER A 67 16.98 -18.79 -0.76
CA SER A 67 17.78 -19.04 -1.95
C SER A 67 17.31 -18.17 -3.13
N GLY A 68 18.21 -17.82 -4.04
CA GLY A 68 17.91 -16.99 -5.21
C GLY A 68 17.68 -15.52 -4.91
N THR A 69 16.94 -14.82 -5.77
CA THR A 69 16.62 -13.39 -5.61
C THR A 69 15.18 -13.09 -5.98
N ARG A 70 14.42 -12.54 -5.02
CA ARG A 70 13.03 -12.13 -5.21
C ARG A 70 12.95 -10.64 -5.56
N HIS A 71 12.46 -10.34 -6.77
CA HIS A 71 12.21 -8.97 -7.21
C HIS A 71 10.76 -8.59 -6.91
N LEU A 72 10.55 -7.38 -6.37
CA LEU A 72 9.22 -6.85 -6.05
C LEU A 72 9.03 -5.49 -6.70
N PHE A 73 7.86 -5.28 -7.28
CA PHE A 73 7.42 -3.97 -7.72
C PHE A 73 6.40 -3.44 -6.70
N VAL A 74 6.71 -2.31 -6.06
CA VAL A 74 5.90 -1.73 -4.98
C VAL A 74 5.36 -0.39 -5.44
N MET A 75 4.06 -0.19 -5.24
CA MET A 75 3.36 1.04 -5.54
C MET A 75 2.52 1.44 -4.32
N SER A 76 2.34 2.74 -4.12
CA SER A 76 1.44 3.28 -3.10
C SER A 76 0.53 4.33 -3.71
N PHE A 77 -0.73 4.30 -3.32
CA PHE A 77 -1.77 5.19 -3.83
C PHE A 77 -2.45 5.89 -2.65
N ASN A 78 -2.68 7.19 -2.80
CA ASN A 78 -3.53 7.95 -1.88
C ASN A 78 -4.86 8.25 -2.55
N LEU A 79 -5.96 8.02 -1.82
CA LEU A 79 -7.28 8.40 -2.30
C LEU A 79 -7.38 9.93 -2.30
N VAL A 80 -7.49 10.52 -3.48
CA VAL A 80 -7.82 11.94 -3.61
C VAL A 80 -9.31 12.09 -3.34
N ARG A 81 -9.68 12.75 -2.25
CA ARG A 81 -11.08 13.13 -2.03
C ARG A 81 -11.50 14.09 -3.14
N LYS A 82 -12.41 13.68 -4.02
CA LYS A 82 -13.13 14.64 -4.86
C LYS A 82 -13.95 15.50 -3.90
N ARG A 83 -13.54 16.76 -3.69
CA ARG A 83 -14.38 17.70 -2.94
C ARG A 83 -15.73 17.79 -3.68
N PRO A 84 -16.88 17.63 -3.01
CA PRO A 84 -18.15 18.02 -3.60
C PRO A 84 -18.01 19.49 -4.06
N GLY A 85 -18.23 19.75 -5.35
CA GLY A 85 -18.02 21.09 -5.94
C GLY A 85 -16.59 21.40 -6.41
N ALA A 86 -15.71 20.40 -6.55
CA ALA A 86 -14.45 20.60 -7.27
C ALA A 86 -14.75 21.10 -8.70
N PHE A 87 -14.28 22.32 -8.99
CA PHE A 87 -14.47 23.06 -10.23
C PHE A 87 -14.40 22.15 -11.45
N GLU A 88 -15.53 21.97 -12.13
CA GLU A 88 -15.53 21.42 -13.47
C GLU A 88 -14.96 22.52 -14.37
N PRO A 89 -13.88 22.27 -15.15
CA PRO A 89 -13.39 23.27 -16.07
C PRO A 89 -14.54 23.64 -17.02
N PRO A 90 -14.68 24.92 -17.40
CA PRO A 90 -15.68 25.29 -18.40
C PRO A 90 -15.46 24.44 -19.65
N PRO A 91 -16.53 24.12 -20.39
CA PRO A 91 -16.38 23.44 -21.67
C PRO A 91 -15.41 24.24 -22.56
N PRO A 92 -14.64 23.56 -23.42
CA PRO A 92 -13.78 24.26 -24.37
C PRO A 92 -14.64 25.25 -25.19
N PRO A 93 -14.07 26.39 -25.61
CA PRO A 93 -14.76 27.30 -26.51
C PRO A 93 -15.21 26.54 -27.77
N PRO A 94 -16.34 26.93 -28.38
CA PRO A 94 -16.74 26.36 -29.66
C PRO A 94 -15.61 26.57 -30.69
N PRO A 95 -15.47 25.66 -31.67
CA PRO A 95 -14.57 25.89 -32.79
C PRO A 95 -14.93 27.23 -33.47
N PRO A 96 -13.94 27.95 -34.04
CA PRO A 96 -14.23 29.17 -34.78
C PRO A 96 -15.25 28.84 -35.88
N GLU A 97 -16.29 29.67 -35.99
CA GLU A 97 -17.22 29.56 -37.11
C GLU A 97 -16.43 29.81 -38.40
N ASP A 98 -16.57 28.89 -39.37
CA ASP A 98 -16.00 29.08 -40.70
C ASP A 98 -16.58 30.40 -41.24
N VAL A 99 -15.72 31.41 -41.36
CA VAL A 99 -16.08 32.67 -42.02
C VAL A 99 -16.18 32.33 -43.50
N ASP A 100 -17.42 32.19 -44.00
CA ASP A 100 -17.68 32.13 -45.43
C ASP A 100 -17.14 33.42 -46.07
N GLU A 101 -16.10 33.29 -46.90
CA GLU A 101 -15.50 34.37 -47.71
C GLU A 101 -16.43 34.91 -48.80
#